data_AF-S3BNU0-F1
#
_entry.id   AF-S3BNU0-F1
#
_cell.length_a   1.000
_cell.length_b   1.000
_cell.length_c   1.000
_cell.angle_alpha   90.00
_cell.angle_beta   90.00
_cell.angle_gamma   90.00
#
_symmetry.space_group_name_H-M   'P 1'
#
loop_
_entity.id
_entity.type
_entity.pdbx_description
1 polymer ?
#
loop_
_entity_poly.entity_id
_entity_poly.type
_entity_poly.pdbx_seq_one_letter_code
_entity_poly.pdbx_strand_id
1 'polypeptide(L)'
;MPQYVTIGDEQIEVPQVYPAWLPGTPPPWAPAPQPYDENAWTEWGRTHYGETWFESRQKMLQDRNIYSPEKDHVYLKRQRRLRAIEDAIEGRQLAGGVGGTEWNDIWASISKQKPAFTEPSQNLQIDAENSGIYLTSSSTSQVWKELMFQSDIRQWSEEEYIYRCTELGWKILREAKNRCEDIIGDRKHKEVMDELNSTYDELTSTTGSQSYHDARSAAAHDRTLHYIGRLRQGESKDRVMSDWAAVEERVRQHEDEPREQESEVISQGARDEMINAWRSEYMTSTGDDNNTHRPSTPGVPSRRQSQLLTSPEDAMHPDSDDESHDIDSEIRYITGPSISLDGDEYAGRISQSGMVI
;
A
#
# COMPACT_ATOMS: atom_id res chain seq x y z
N MET A 1 29.70 1.52 -11.02
CA MET A 1 28.83 2.43 -11.77
C MET A 1 27.45 2.31 -11.17
N PRO A 2 26.72 3.41 -10.93
CA PRO A 2 25.35 3.35 -10.45
C PRO A 2 24.49 2.54 -11.43
N GLN A 3 23.60 1.70 -10.91
CA GLN A 3 22.63 0.94 -11.70
C GLN A 3 21.27 1.61 -11.58
N TYR A 4 20.42 1.44 -12.59
CA TYR A 4 19.09 2.04 -12.61
C TYR A 4 18.05 1.00 -12.99
N VAL A 5 16.91 1.03 -12.30
CA VAL A 5 15.70 0.28 -12.66
C VAL A 5 14.59 1.27 -13.03
N THR A 6 13.71 0.87 -13.95
CA THR A 6 12.58 1.71 -14.37
C THR A 6 11.30 1.21 -13.71
N ILE A 7 10.64 2.05 -12.92
CA ILE A 7 9.37 1.74 -12.24
C ILE A 7 8.32 2.74 -12.74
N GLY A 8 7.45 2.29 -13.64
CA GLY A 8 6.57 3.21 -14.38
C GLY A 8 7.40 4.15 -15.26
N ASP A 9 7.24 5.45 -15.08
CA ASP A 9 7.97 6.48 -15.84
C ASP A 9 9.23 7.00 -15.11
N GLU A 10 9.61 6.38 -13.99
CA GLU A 10 10.69 6.85 -13.13
C GLU A 10 11.91 5.92 -13.18
N GLN A 11 13.10 6.51 -13.30
CA GLN A 11 14.37 5.79 -13.12
C GLN A 11 14.83 5.92 -11.67
N ILE A 12 15.06 4.78 -11.04
CA ILE A 12 15.48 4.69 -9.65
C ILE A 12 16.89 4.13 -9.61
N GLU A 13 17.79 4.84 -8.94
CA GLU A 13 19.16 4.37 -8.69
C GLU A 13 19.14 3.24 -7.66
N VAL A 14 19.79 2.13 -8.00
CA VAL A 14 19.85 0.95 -7.15
C VAL A 14 21.29 0.46 -6.97
N PRO A 15 21.63 -0.16 -5.82
CA PRO A 15 22.97 -0.67 -5.58
C PRO A 15 23.36 -1.78 -6.57
N GLN A 16 22.43 -2.70 -6.81
CA GLN A 16 22.63 -3.88 -7.65
C GLN A 16 21.28 -4.41 -8.16
N VAL A 17 21.24 -4.85 -9.40
CA VAL A 17 20.15 -5.66 -9.97
C VAL A 17 20.60 -7.11 -10.02
N TYR A 18 19.77 -8.01 -9.52
CA TYR A 18 20.01 -9.44 -9.49
C TYR A 18 19.33 -10.12 -10.68
N PRO A 19 19.96 -11.17 -11.25
CA PRO A 19 19.28 -12.00 -12.22
C PRO A 19 18.07 -12.67 -11.56
N ALA A 20 17.05 -12.97 -12.37
CA ALA A 20 15.92 -13.76 -11.94
C ALA A 20 16.38 -15.08 -11.33
N TRP A 21 15.80 -15.44 -10.20
CA TRP A 21 16.16 -16.65 -9.44
C TRP A 21 14.93 -17.53 -9.25
N LEU A 22 15.18 -18.83 -9.08
CA LEU A 22 14.12 -19.83 -9.00
C LEU A 22 13.59 -19.96 -7.57
N PRO A 23 12.28 -20.11 -7.38
CA PRO A 23 11.74 -20.48 -6.07
C PRO A 23 12.40 -21.76 -5.57
N GLY A 24 12.84 -21.74 -4.31
CA GLY A 24 13.54 -22.86 -3.68
C GLY A 24 15.06 -22.86 -3.91
N THR A 25 15.60 -22.03 -4.81
CA THR A 25 17.02 -21.71 -4.78
C THR A 25 17.29 -20.61 -3.75
N PRO A 26 18.41 -20.66 -3.02
CA PRO A 26 18.76 -19.54 -2.15
C PRO A 26 18.94 -18.29 -3.02
N PRO A 27 18.36 -17.14 -2.63
CA PRO A 27 18.54 -15.92 -3.39
C PRO A 27 20.03 -15.54 -3.43
N PRO A 28 20.48 -14.80 -4.46
CA PRO A 28 21.89 -14.44 -4.63
C PRO A 28 22.41 -13.41 -3.60
N TRP A 29 21.56 -12.98 -2.66
CA TRP A 29 21.87 -11.98 -1.65
C TRP A 29 21.87 -12.56 -0.23
N ALA A 30 22.46 -11.80 0.70
CA ALA A 30 22.52 -12.19 2.10
C ALA A 30 21.11 -12.41 2.67
N PRO A 31 20.89 -13.49 3.45
CA PRO A 31 19.56 -13.81 3.96
C PRO A 31 18.97 -12.60 4.67
N ALA A 32 17.72 -12.28 4.33
CA ALA A 32 17.08 -11.13 4.91
C ALA A 32 16.91 -11.35 6.42
N PRO A 33 17.12 -10.31 7.26
CA PRO A 33 16.89 -10.43 8.68
C PRO A 33 15.41 -10.70 8.94
N GLN A 34 15.12 -11.15 10.15
CA GLN A 34 13.76 -11.44 10.55
C GLN A 34 12.91 -10.16 10.46
N PRO A 35 11.72 -10.19 9.82
CA PRO A 35 10.94 -8.98 9.53
C PRO A 35 10.48 -8.19 10.77
N TYR A 36 10.45 -8.83 11.94
CA TYR A 36 10.03 -8.19 13.20
C TYR A 36 11.11 -7.28 13.81
N ASP A 37 12.39 -7.48 13.45
CA ASP A 37 13.45 -6.53 13.78
C ASP A 37 13.42 -5.41 12.74
N GLU A 38 12.59 -4.39 13.01
CA GLU A 38 12.38 -3.29 12.09
C GLU A 38 13.70 -2.62 11.70
N ASN A 39 14.60 -2.40 12.65
CA ASN A 39 15.86 -1.70 12.39
C ASN A 39 16.77 -2.55 11.49
N ALA A 40 16.92 -3.84 11.80
CA ALA A 40 17.72 -4.73 10.96
C ALA A 40 17.13 -4.85 9.55
N TRP A 41 15.80 -5.03 9.43
CA TRP A 41 15.11 -5.10 8.14
C TRP A 41 15.27 -3.82 7.32
N THR A 42 15.16 -2.67 7.98
CA THR A 42 15.32 -1.36 7.35
C THR A 42 16.74 -1.17 6.79
N GLU A 43 17.76 -1.45 7.59
CA GLU A 43 19.16 -1.27 7.21
C GLU A 43 19.59 -2.27 6.12
N TRP A 44 19.13 -3.52 6.25
CA TRP A 44 19.32 -4.54 5.22
C TRP A 44 18.67 -4.11 3.89
N GLY A 45 17.41 -3.67 3.93
CA GLY A 45 16.70 -3.22 2.74
C GLY A 45 17.32 -1.96 2.13
N ARG A 46 17.84 -1.03 2.93
CA ARG A 46 18.59 0.14 2.45
C ARG A 46 19.86 -0.27 1.71
N THR A 47 20.62 -1.22 2.26
CA THR A 47 21.84 -1.73 1.65
C THR A 47 21.55 -2.46 0.33
N HIS A 48 20.44 -3.19 0.29
CA HIS A 48 20.11 -4.10 -0.81
C HIS A 48 19.32 -3.43 -1.94
N TYR A 49 18.33 -2.61 -1.60
CA TYR A 49 17.43 -1.94 -2.54
C TYR A 49 17.79 -0.47 -2.79
N GLY A 50 18.64 0.13 -1.94
CA GLY A 50 19.12 1.50 -2.08
C GLY A 50 18.37 2.55 -1.26
N GLU A 51 18.86 3.78 -1.35
CA GLU A 51 18.37 4.92 -0.56
C GLU A 51 16.91 5.28 -0.91
N THR A 52 16.55 5.26 -2.19
CA THR A 52 15.19 5.59 -2.64
C THR A 52 14.14 4.63 -2.07
N TRP A 53 14.46 3.34 -1.96
CA TRP A 53 13.60 2.36 -1.31
C TRP A 53 13.46 2.68 0.18
N PHE A 54 14.56 2.98 0.86
CA PHE A 54 14.59 3.31 2.29
C PHE A 54 13.73 4.54 2.61
N GLU A 55 13.94 5.65 1.90
CA GLU A 55 13.15 6.87 2.05
C GLU A 55 11.66 6.62 1.77
N SER A 56 11.36 5.88 0.69
CA SER A 56 9.99 5.54 0.33
C SER A 56 9.30 4.71 1.42
N ARG A 57 10.01 3.75 2.02
CA ARG A 57 9.50 2.92 3.11
C ARG A 57 9.29 3.71 4.39
N GLN A 58 10.24 4.56 4.78
CA GLN A 58 10.07 5.44 5.92
C GLN A 58 8.84 6.34 5.75
N LYS A 59 8.71 6.99 4.60
CA LYS A 59 7.58 7.87 4.30
C LYS A 59 6.26 7.10 4.25
N MET A 60 6.26 5.88 3.71
CA MET A 60 5.08 5.02 3.70
C MET A 60 4.61 4.70 5.13
N LEU A 61 5.51 4.31 6.02
CA LEU A 61 5.17 3.99 7.41
C LEU A 61 4.79 5.23 8.22
N GLN A 62 5.40 6.39 7.95
CA GLN A 62 5.08 7.66 8.59
C GLN A 62 3.68 8.17 8.21
N ASP A 63 3.34 8.12 6.92
CA ASP A 63 2.10 8.70 6.39
C ASP A 63 0.89 7.74 6.48
N ARG A 64 1.04 6.57 7.11
CA ARG A 64 -0.05 5.58 7.20
C ARG A 64 -1.24 6.16 7.96
N ASN A 65 -2.37 6.27 7.29
CA ASN A 65 -3.66 6.63 7.85
C ASN A 65 -4.32 5.42 8.52
N ILE A 66 -3.89 5.21 9.75
CA ILE A 66 -4.31 4.14 10.65
C ILE A 66 -5.75 4.24 11.16
N TYR A 67 -6.41 5.40 11.00
CA TYR A 67 -7.81 5.58 11.42
C TYR A 67 -8.80 5.12 10.37
N SER A 68 -8.35 4.96 9.12
CA SER A 68 -9.12 4.36 8.06
C SER A 68 -8.26 3.41 7.24
N PRO A 69 -7.88 2.24 7.81
CA PRO A 69 -6.97 1.30 7.15
C PRO A 69 -7.47 0.86 5.78
N GLU A 70 -8.78 0.64 5.66
CA GLU A 70 -9.46 0.24 4.42
C GLU A 70 -9.45 1.35 3.35
N LYS A 71 -9.25 2.61 3.77
CA LYS A 71 -9.26 3.79 2.89
C LYS A 71 -7.89 4.43 2.74
N ASP A 72 -6.84 3.81 3.28
CA ASP A 72 -5.48 4.33 3.15
C ASP A 72 -4.88 3.99 1.78
N HIS A 73 -5.51 4.54 0.75
CA HIS A 73 -5.09 4.37 -0.64
C HIS A 73 -3.67 4.88 -0.88
N VAL A 74 -3.23 5.88 -0.09
CA VAL A 74 -1.88 6.45 -0.20
C VAL A 74 -0.85 5.44 0.30
N TYR A 75 -1.06 4.83 1.46
CA TYR A 75 -0.21 3.74 1.97
C TYR A 75 -0.18 2.56 1.01
N LEU A 76 -1.34 2.06 0.58
CA LEU A 76 -1.40 0.91 -0.32
C LEU A 76 -0.72 1.18 -1.67
N LYS A 77 -0.81 2.41 -2.19
CA LYS A 77 -0.10 2.82 -3.41
C LYS A 77 1.42 2.83 -3.21
N ARG A 78 1.89 3.33 -2.06
CA ARG A 78 3.33 3.35 -1.71
C ARG A 78 3.86 1.95 -1.45
N GLN A 79 3.09 1.09 -0.78
CA GLN A 79 3.43 -0.30 -0.55
C GLN A 79 3.57 -1.04 -1.88
N ARG A 80 2.63 -0.87 -2.82
CA ARG A 80 2.74 -1.39 -4.19
C ARG A 80 3.99 -0.89 -4.91
N ARG A 81 4.30 0.40 -4.80
CA ARG A 81 5.51 0.99 -5.40
C ARG A 81 6.79 0.37 -4.81
N LEU A 82 6.88 0.17 -3.50
CA LEU A 82 8.01 -0.52 -2.87
C LEU A 82 8.18 -1.93 -3.42
N ARG A 83 7.10 -2.69 -3.55
CA ARG A 83 7.16 -4.04 -4.14
C ARG A 83 7.61 -4.02 -5.59
N ALA A 84 7.19 -3.03 -6.38
CA ALA A 84 7.69 -2.88 -7.74
C ALA A 84 9.20 -2.66 -7.79
N ILE A 85 9.76 -1.83 -6.89
CA ILE A 85 11.22 -1.63 -6.77
C ILE A 85 11.91 -2.95 -6.43
N GLU A 86 11.42 -3.66 -5.41
CA GLU A 86 11.98 -4.94 -4.99
C GLU A 86 11.90 -6.00 -6.09
N ASP A 87 10.79 -6.05 -6.84
CA ASP A 87 10.60 -7.02 -7.92
C ASP A 87 11.53 -6.74 -9.09
N ALA A 88 11.76 -5.47 -9.43
CA ALA A 88 12.71 -5.09 -10.48
C ALA A 88 14.16 -5.40 -10.09
N ILE A 89 14.52 -5.17 -8.82
CA ILE A 89 15.87 -5.45 -8.30
C ILE A 89 16.11 -6.95 -8.20
N GLU A 90 15.12 -7.73 -7.75
CA GLU A 90 15.24 -9.18 -7.54
C GLU A 90 15.02 -10.00 -8.83
N GLY A 91 14.79 -9.34 -9.98
CA GLY A 91 14.52 -10.01 -11.25
C GLY A 91 13.22 -10.83 -11.25
N ARG A 92 12.23 -10.43 -10.44
CA ARG A 92 10.92 -11.12 -10.33
C ARG A 92 9.92 -10.69 -11.42
N GLN A 93 10.30 -9.73 -12.25
CA GLN A 93 9.53 -9.36 -13.44
C GLN A 93 10.10 -10.10 -14.63
N LEU A 94 9.35 -11.08 -15.14
CA LEU A 94 9.70 -11.84 -16.34
C LEU A 94 8.94 -11.25 -17.54
N ALA A 95 9.63 -10.45 -18.34
CA ALA A 95 9.01 -9.82 -19.50
C ALA A 95 8.57 -10.88 -20.52
N GLY A 96 7.29 -10.84 -20.94
CA GLY A 96 6.73 -11.77 -21.92
C GLY A 96 6.22 -13.10 -21.33
N GLY A 97 6.28 -13.28 -20.01
CA GLY A 97 5.76 -14.46 -19.33
C GLY A 97 6.47 -15.76 -19.75
N VAL A 98 5.71 -16.86 -19.85
CA VAL A 98 6.24 -18.20 -20.23
C VAL A 98 6.93 -18.19 -21.60
N GLY A 99 6.52 -17.32 -22.53
CA GLY A 99 7.16 -17.22 -23.85
C GLY A 99 8.33 -16.23 -23.90
N GLY A 100 8.61 -15.54 -22.79
CA GLY A 100 9.60 -14.48 -22.70
C GLY A 100 11.03 -15.00 -22.81
N THR A 101 11.93 -14.21 -23.40
CA THR A 101 13.36 -14.57 -23.52
C THR A 101 14.00 -14.81 -22.15
N GLU A 102 13.65 -13.99 -21.16
CA GLU A 102 14.15 -14.12 -19.79
C GLU A 102 13.74 -15.45 -19.15
N TRP A 103 12.46 -15.83 -19.31
CA TRP A 103 11.99 -17.12 -18.85
C TRP A 103 12.65 -18.28 -19.58
N ASN A 104 12.82 -18.17 -20.90
CA ASN A 104 13.47 -19.22 -21.71
C ASN A 104 14.91 -19.49 -21.22
N ASP A 105 15.67 -18.45 -20.85
CA ASP A 105 17.02 -18.60 -20.32
C ASP A 105 17.04 -19.29 -18.95
N ILE A 106 16.09 -18.94 -18.08
CA ILE A 106 15.89 -19.58 -16.78
C ILE A 106 15.49 -21.05 -16.96
N TRP A 107 14.52 -21.32 -17.82
CA TRP A 107 14.04 -22.66 -18.12
C TRP A 107 15.12 -23.55 -18.76
N ALA A 108 15.91 -22.99 -19.68
CA ALA A 108 17.08 -23.67 -20.24
C ALA A 108 18.13 -24.02 -19.16
N SER A 109 18.20 -23.25 -18.09
CA SER A 109 19.07 -23.53 -16.94
C SER A 109 18.48 -24.61 -16.03
N ILE A 110 17.17 -24.55 -15.74
CA ILE A 110 16.44 -25.58 -14.97
C ILE A 110 16.56 -26.94 -15.63
N SER A 111 16.20 -27.01 -16.91
CA SER A 111 16.13 -28.26 -17.67
C SER A 111 17.48 -28.98 -17.74
N LYS A 112 18.59 -28.23 -17.77
CA LYS A 112 19.96 -28.79 -17.72
C LYS A 112 20.33 -29.33 -16.34
N GLN A 113 19.91 -28.66 -15.28
CA GLN A 113 20.29 -29.05 -13.92
C GLN A 113 19.53 -30.28 -13.42
N LYS A 114 18.49 -30.73 -14.16
CA LYS A 114 17.59 -31.82 -13.78
C LYS A 114 17.28 -31.81 -12.27
N PRO A 115 16.92 -30.64 -11.71
CA PRO A 115 16.73 -30.55 -10.28
C PRO A 115 15.60 -31.49 -9.90
N ALA A 116 15.77 -32.24 -8.81
CA ALA A 116 14.64 -32.78 -8.11
C ALA A 116 13.83 -31.56 -7.64
N PHE A 117 12.87 -31.11 -8.47
CA PHE A 117 11.93 -30.07 -8.09
C PHE A 117 11.21 -30.61 -6.86
N THR A 118 11.73 -30.19 -5.72
CA THR A 118 11.15 -30.51 -4.44
C THR A 118 10.08 -29.48 -4.27
N GLU A 119 8.83 -29.91 -4.06
CA GLU A 119 7.72 -28.98 -3.86
C GLU A 119 8.18 -27.84 -2.93
N PRO A 120 7.91 -26.57 -3.27
CA PRO A 120 8.35 -25.41 -2.48
C PRO A 120 7.77 -25.38 -1.04
N SER A 121 7.03 -26.42 -0.65
CA SER A 121 6.26 -26.56 0.58
C SER A 121 7.08 -26.66 1.87
N GLN A 122 8.40 -26.87 1.82
CA GLN A 122 9.24 -26.99 3.03
C GLN A 122 10.18 -25.80 3.29
N ASN A 123 10.74 -25.17 2.27
CA ASN A 123 11.78 -24.15 2.47
C ASN A 123 11.23 -22.72 2.70
N LEU A 124 9.94 -22.49 2.46
CA LEU A 124 9.27 -21.22 2.77
C LEU A 124 8.64 -21.21 4.17
N GLN A 125 9.02 -22.13 5.06
CA GLN A 125 8.77 -22.00 6.49
C GLN A 125 9.60 -20.82 7.01
N ILE A 126 9.12 -19.60 6.77
CA ILE A 126 9.43 -18.46 7.61
C ILE A 126 9.09 -18.93 9.02
N ASP A 127 10.06 -18.89 9.94
CA ASP A 127 9.92 -19.37 11.33
C ASP A 127 8.66 -18.78 11.98
N ALA A 128 7.54 -19.51 11.82
CA ALA A 128 6.20 -19.03 12.10
C ALA A 128 5.94 -19.02 13.61
N GLU A 129 6.72 -19.79 14.36
CA GLU A 129 6.54 -19.98 15.80
C GLU A 129 6.89 -18.72 16.61
N ASN A 130 7.75 -17.83 16.09
CA ASN A 130 8.18 -16.63 16.81
C ASN A 130 7.59 -15.32 16.28
N SER A 131 7.09 -15.30 15.04
CA SER A 131 6.71 -14.05 14.39
C SER A 131 5.25 -13.63 14.64
N GLY A 132 4.35 -14.55 15.00
CA GLY A 132 2.91 -14.27 15.04
C GLY A 132 2.31 -13.90 13.67
N ILE A 133 3.14 -13.87 12.63
CA ILE A 133 2.78 -13.62 11.23
C ILE A 133 2.45 -15.00 10.65
N TYR A 134 1.30 -15.52 11.05
CA TYR A 134 0.76 -16.71 10.42
C TYR A 134 0.33 -16.33 9.00
N LEU A 135 1.23 -16.49 8.02
CA LEU A 135 0.78 -17.17 6.80
C LEU A 135 0.27 -18.50 7.30
N THR A 136 -1.02 -18.59 7.62
CA THR A 136 -1.58 -19.84 8.11
C THR A 136 -1.18 -20.88 7.09
N SER A 137 -0.45 -21.90 7.52
CA SER A 137 0.03 -22.97 6.64
C SER A 137 -1.13 -23.57 5.82
N SER A 138 -2.35 -23.46 6.36
CA SER A 138 -3.62 -23.72 5.68
C SER A 138 -3.84 -22.86 4.43
N SER A 139 -3.68 -21.53 4.51
CA SER A 139 -3.91 -20.62 3.37
C SER A 139 -2.91 -20.84 2.24
N THR A 140 -1.61 -20.92 2.55
CA THR A 140 -0.58 -21.15 1.51
C THR A 140 -0.76 -22.54 0.90
N SER A 141 -1.00 -23.58 1.70
CA SER A 141 -1.30 -24.93 1.20
C SER A 141 -2.52 -24.95 0.28
N GLN A 142 -3.57 -24.17 0.58
CA GLN A 142 -4.76 -24.10 -0.27
C GLN A 142 -4.46 -23.46 -1.63
N VAL A 143 -3.67 -22.38 -1.68
CA VAL A 143 -3.33 -21.74 -2.96
C VAL A 143 -2.45 -22.64 -3.83
N TRP A 144 -1.52 -23.40 -3.22
CA TRP A 144 -0.75 -24.42 -3.95
C TRP A 144 -1.62 -25.56 -4.49
N LYS A 145 -2.57 -26.07 -3.69
CA LYS A 145 -3.52 -27.10 -4.13
C LYS A 145 -4.39 -26.63 -5.29
N GLU A 146 -4.85 -25.38 -5.23
CA GLU A 146 -5.60 -24.76 -6.32
C GLU A 146 -4.76 -24.66 -7.59
N LEU A 147 -3.48 -24.29 -7.47
CA LEU A 147 -2.57 -24.24 -8.61
C LEU A 147 -2.36 -25.62 -9.25
N MET A 148 -2.18 -26.68 -8.44
CA MET A 148 -2.08 -28.06 -8.93
C MET A 148 -3.36 -28.50 -9.65
N PHE A 149 -4.52 -28.20 -9.07
CA PHE A 149 -5.81 -28.51 -9.68
C PHE A 149 -6.00 -27.79 -11.03
N GLN A 150 -5.60 -26.51 -11.11
CA GLN A 150 -5.63 -25.75 -12.36
C GLN A 150 -4.68 -26.32 -13.40
N SER A 151 -3.50 -26.78 -12.98
CA SER A 151 -2.53 -27.45 -13.86
C SER A 151 -3.13 -28.68 -14.51
N ASP A 152 -3.82 -29.53 -13.74
CA ASP A 152 -4.46 -30.74 -14.25
C ASP A 152 -5.59 -30.42 -15.24
N ILE A 153 -6.44 -29.44 -14.92
CA ILE A 153 -7.56 -29.03 -15.78
C ILE A 153 -7.06 -28.43 -17.10
N ARG A 154 -6.08 -27.54 -17.02
CA ARG A 154 -5.57 -26.79 -18.18
C ARG A 154 -4.52 -27.56 -18.96
N GLN A 155 -4.07 -28.72 -18.45
CA GLN A 155 -3.05 -29.55 -19.06
C GLN A 155 -1.77 -28.74 -19.35
N TRP A 156 -1.33 -27.96 -18.37
CA TRP A 156 -0.11 -27.16 -18.51
C TRP A 156 1.10 -28.04 -18.83
N SER A 157 2.00 -27.53 -19.67
CA SER A 157 3.31 -28.15 -19.85
C SER A 157 4.08 -28.08 -18.52
N GLU A 158 5.10 -28.92 -18.37
CA GLU A 158 6.00 -28.86 -17.21
C GLU A 158 6.60 -27.45 -17.05
N GLU A 159 6.99 -26.84 -18.16
CA GLU A 159 7.50 -25.46 -18.22
C GLU A 159 6.48 -24.44 -17.69
N GLU A 160 5.24 -24.49 -18.19
CA GLU A 160 4.20 -23.56 -17.77
C GLU A 160 3.83 -23.77 -16.30
N TYR A 161 3.75 -25.02 -15.84
CA TYR A 161 3.51 -25.32 -14.44
C TYR A 161 4.59 -24.74 -13.52
N ILE A 162 5.88 -24.90 -13.88
CA ILE A 162 7.00 -24.38 -13.09
C ILE A 162 7.03 -22.84 -13.11
N TYR A 163 6.70 -22.22 -14.26
CA TYR A 163 6.52 -20.77 -14.35
C TYR A 163 5.43 -20.29 -13.37
N ARG A 164 4.28 -20.95 -13.37
CA ARG A 164 3.14 -20.57 -12.51
C ARG A 164 3.44 -20.80 -11.04
N CYS A 165 4.15 -21.86 -10.69
CA CYS A 165 4.67 -22.08 -9.35
C CYS A 165 5.58 -20.93 -8.92
N THR A 166 6.40 -20.43 -9.85
CA THR A 166 7.32 -19.32 -9.59
C THR A 166 6.61 -18.01 -9.32
N GLU A 167 5.66 -17.66 -10.20
CA GLU A 167 4.80 -16.50 -10.04
C GLU A 167 4.04 -16.53 -8.71
N LEU A 168 3.48 -17.69 -8.35
CA LEU A 168 2.78 -17.88 -7.09
C LEU A 168 3.71 -17.71 -5.88
N GLY A 169 4.90 -18.30 -5.92
CA GLY A 169 5.90 -18.16 -4.85
C GLY A 169 6.26 -16.70 -4.59
N TRP A 170 6.48 -15.92 -5.65
CA TRP A 170 6.74 -14.49 -5.53
C TRP A 170 5.55 -13.69 -4.99
N LYS A 171 4.32 -14.04 -5.40
CA LYS A 171 3.10 -13.43 -4.87
C LYS A 171 2.95 -13.67 -3.37
N ILE A 172 3.14 -14.91 -2.91
CA ILE A 172 3.10 -15.26 -1.48
C ILE A 172 4.14 -14.47 -0.71
N LEU A 173 5.37 -14.36 -1.22
CA LEU A 173 6.43 -13.57 -0.59
C LEU A 173 6.04 -12.08 -0.50
N ARG A 174 5.46 -11.50 -1.55
CA ARG A 174 4.99 -10.12 -1.57
C ARG A 174 3.93 -9.86 -0.49
N GLU A 175 2.94 -10.75 -0.40
CA GLU A 175 1.89 -10.69 0.62
C GLU A 175 2.45 -10.84 2.04
N ALA A 176 3.44 -11.71 2.23
CA ALA A 176 4.12 -11.88 3.51
C ALA A 176 4.80 -10.57 3.93
N LYS A 177 5.58 -9.95 3.04
CA LYS A 177 6.24 -8.66 3.30
C LYS A 177 5.21 -7.56 3.58
N ASN A 178 4.10 -7.51 2.83
CA ASN A 178 3.02 -6.53 3.08
C ASN A 178 2.46 -6.68 4.50
N ARG A 179 2.09 -7.90 4.91
CA ARG A 179 1.59 -8.17 6.27
C ARG A 179 2.60 -7.75 7.35
N CYS A 180 3.90 -7.97 7.12
CA CYS A 180 4.93 -7.53 8.06
C CYS A 180 4.92 -6.01 8.23
N GLU A 181 4.87 -5.26 7.12
CA GLU A 181 4.79 -3.79 7.15
C GLU A 181 3.50 -3.30 7.82
N ASP A 182 2.37 -3.96 7.55
CA ASP A 182 1.08 -3.65 8.17
C ASP A 182 1.18 -3.82 9.69
N ILE A 183 1.76 -4.94 10.16
CA ILE A 183 1.95 -5.22 11.59
C ILE A 183 2.89 -4.21 12.24
N ILE A 184 3.98 -3.81 11.57
CA ILE A 184 4.89 -2.78 12.06
C ILE A 184 4.13 -1.46 12.22
N GLY A 185 3.37 -1.06 11.19
CA GLY A 185 2.56 0.15 11.27
C GLY A 185 1.48 0.07 12.35
N ASP A 186 0.85 -1.08 12.55
CA ASP A 186 -0.21 -1.29 13.55
C ASP A 186 0.36 -1.18 14.97
N ARG A 187 1.58 -1.71 15.18
CA ARG A 187 2.28 -1.61 16.45
C ARG A 187 2.63 -0.17 16.80
N LYS A 188 3.24 0.56 15.87
CA LYS A 188 3.55 1.99 16.07
C LYS A 188 2.29 2.80 16.36
N HIS A 189 1.17 2.45 15.72
CA HIS A 189 -0.11 3.08 16.02
C HIS A 189 -0.57 2.79 17.45
N LYS A 190 -0.53 1.51 17.86
CA LYS A 190 -0.91 1.13 19.23
C LYS A 190 -0.11 1.92 20.26
N GLU A 191 1.20 2.07 20.05
CA GLU A 191 2.06 2.89 20.92
C GLU A 191 1.61 4.36 20.96
N VAL A 192 1.31 4.96 19.81
CA VAL A 192 0.80 6.35 19.73
C VAL A 192 -0.55 6.49 20.42
N MET A 193 -1.47 5.52 20.26
CA MET A 193 -2.77 5.54 20.91
C MET A 193 -2.67 5.33 22.42
N ASP A 194 -1.78 4.45 22.86
CA ASP A 194 -1.51 4.24 24.28
C ASP A 194 -0.94 5.53 24.91
N GLU A 195 -0.06 6.26 24.21
CA GLU A 195 0.45 7.58 24.62
C GLU A 195 -0.66 8.64 24.69
N LEU A 196 -1.52 8.72 23.67
CA LEU A 196 -2.67 9.64 23.63
C LEU A 196 -3.68 9.34 24.74
N ASN A 197 -4.00 8.06 24.97
CA ASN A 197 -4.90 7.63 26.03
C ASN A 197 -4.28 7.91 27.41
N SER A 198 -2.98 7.67 27.60
CA SER A 198 -2.28 8.03 28.84
C SER A 198 -2.37 9.53 29.10
N THR A 199 -2.13 10.36 28.08
CA THR A 199 -2.26 11.82 28.18
C THR A 199 -3.69 12.23 28.56
N TYR A 200 -4.68 11.58 27.96
CA TYR A 200 -6.09 11.82 28.27
C TYR A 200 -6.44 11.41 29.71
N ASP A 201 -5.95 10.26 30.17
CA ASP A 201 -6.16 9.77 31.54
C ASP A 201 -5.48 10.69 32.56
N GLU A 202 -4.29 11.23 32.27
CA GLU A 202 -3.61 12.24 33.10
C GLU A 202 -4.42 13.54 33.20
N LEU A 203 -4.92 14.06 32.09
CA LEU A 203 -5.75 15.27 32.06
C LEU A 203 -7.07 15.06 32.83
N THR A 204 -7.72 13.91 32.65
CA THR A 204 -9.00 13.63 33.33
C THR A 204 -8.82 13.32 34.81
N SER A 205 -7.76 12.61 35.20
CA SER A 205 -7.46 12.30 36.61
C SER A 205 -7.05 13.54 37.41
N THR A 206 -6.30 14.46 36.81
CA THR A 206 -5.95 15.76 37.43
C THR A 206 -7.20 16.59 37.71
N THR A 207 -8.23 16.48 36.87
CA THR A 207 -9.49 17.21 36.99
C THR A 207 -10.44 16.60 38.04
N GLY A 208 -10.22 15.35 38.44
CA GLY A 208 -11.12 14.60 39.34
C GLY A 208 -11.08 15.00 40.82
N SER A 209 -10.06 15.73 41.27
CA SER A 209 -9.86 16.06 42.70
C SER A 209 -10.09 17.54 43.06
N GLN A 210 -10.14 18.42 42.06
CA GLN A 210 -10.52 19.82 42.23
C GLN A 210 -11.73 20.08 41.38
N SER A 211 -12.88 20.20 42.06
CA SER A 211 -14.17 20.66 41.55
C SER A 211 -14.14 21.18 40.11
N TYR A 212 -15.00 20.60 39.25
CA TYR A 212 -15.38 21.03 37.89
C TYR A 212 -15.72 22.53 37.72
N HIS A 213 -15.57 23.36 38.76
CA HIS A 213 -15.83 24.79 38.76
C HIS A 213 -14.76 25.64 38.07
N ASP A 214 -13.58 25.11 37.74
CA ASP A 214 -12.63 25.88 36.93
C ASP A 214 -12.95 25.68 35.44
N ALA A 215 -13.68 26.63 34.84
CA ALA A 215 -14.04 26.64 33.42
C ALA A 215 -12.85 26.38 32.47
N ARG A 216 -11.61 26.61 32.94
CA ARG A 216 -10.37 26.30 32.23
C ARG A 216 -10.16 24.80 32.02
N SER A 217 -10.44 23.96 33.02
CA SER A 217 -10.25 22.51 32.90
C SER A 217 -11.25 21.88 31.93
N ALA A 218 -12.49 22.36 31.92
CA ALA A 218 -13.51 21.95 30.95
C ALA A 218 -13.11 22.33 29.51
N ALA A 219 -12.59 23.54 29.29
CA ALA A 219 -12.15 23.96 27.96
C ALA A 219 -10.94 23.15 27.45
N ALA A 220 -9.97 22.84 28.32
CA ALA A 220 -8.84 21.97 27.97
C ALA A 220 -9.29 20.54 27.64
N HIS A 221 -10.27 20.02 28.37
CA HIS A 221 -10.87 18.72 28.11
C HIS A 221 -11.60 18.67 26.76
N ASP A 222 -12.48 19.64 26.48
CA ASP A 222 -13.21 19.73 25.21
C ASP A 222 -12.25 19.84 24.01
N ARG A 223 -11.16 20.63 24.17
CA ARG A 223 -10.07 20.67 23.19
C ARG A 223 -9.50 19.27 22.97
N THR A 224 -9.03 18.61 24.02
CA THR A 224 -8.44 17.26 23.95
C THR A 224 -9.35 16.28 23.22
N LEU A 225 -10.64 16.24 23.58
CA LEU A 225 -11.63 15.40 22.90
C LEU A 225 -11.79 15.74 21.42
N HIS A 226 -11.78 17.03 21.06
CA HIS A 226 -11.86 17.48 19.68
C HIS A 226 -10.69 16.95 18.84
N TYR A 227 -9.45 17.04 19.32
CA TYR A 227 -8.29 16.55 18.56
C TYR A 227 -8.24 15.03 18.48
N ILE A 228 -8.60 14.32 19.55
CA ILE A 228 -8.79 12.86 19.50
C ILE A 228 -9.86 12.51 18.46
N GLY A 229 -10.94 13.28 18.37
CA GLY A 229 -11.98 13.15 17.36
C GLY A 229 -11.45 13.32 15.93
N ARG A 230 -10.66 14.36 15.67
CA ARG A 230 -10.04 14.62 14.36
C ARG A 230 -9.06 13.54 13.93
N LEU A 231 -8.23 13.07 14.88
CA LEU A 231 -7.38 11.90 14.67
C LEU A 231 -8.24 10.70 14.27
N ARG A 232 -9.27 10.36 15.05
CA ARG A 232 -10.20 9.26 14.72
C ARG A 232 -10.91 9.42 13.36
N GLN A 233 -11.05 10.64 12.85
CA GLN A 233 -11.61 10.92 11.52
C GLN A 233 -10.59 10.76 10.37
N GLY A 234 -9.34 10.43 10.68
CA GLY A 234 -8.28 10.19 9.69
C GLY A 234 -7.49 11.44 9.30
N GLU A 235 -7.56 12.52 10.08
CA GLU A 235 -6.66 13.65 9.87
C GLU A 235 -5.22 13.29 10.26
N SER A 236 -4.24 13.82 9.52
CA SER A 236 -2.83 13.52 9.78
C SER A 236 -2.39 14.05 11.15
N LYS A 237 -1.59 13.25 11.88
CA LYS A 237 -1.06 13.62 13.19
C LYS A 237 -0.36 14.98 13.15
N ASP A 238 0.49 15.21 12.15
CA ASP A 238 1.23 16.48 12.02
C ASP A 238 0.29 17.69 11.91
N ARG A 239 -0.80 17.57 11.16
CA ARG A 239 -1.81 18.63 11.04
C ARG A 239 -2.53 18.85 12.36
N VAL A 240 -3.02 17.78 12.98
CA VAL A 240 -3.73 17.86 14.27
C VAL A 240 -2.84 18.46 15.35
N MET A 241 -1.58 18.04 15.44
CA MET A 241 -0.63 18.53 16.44
C MET A 241 -0.17 19.97 16.17
N SER A 242 -0.02 20.36 14.90
CA SER A 242 0.23 21.76 14.52
C SER A 242 -0.93 22.66 14.94
N ASP A 243 -2.17 22.23 14.69
CA ASP A 243 -3.36 22.97 15.11
C ASP A 243 -3.49 23.02 16.64
N TRP A 244 -3.17 21.92 17.32
CA TRP A 244 -3.10 21.86 18.79
C TRP A 244 -2.12 22.90 19.33
N ALA A 245 -0.89 22.91 18.84
CA ALA A 245 0.14 23.85 19.26
C ALA A 245 -0.28 25.30 19.01
N ALA A 246 -0.91 25.58 17.87
CA ALA A 246 -1.42 26.91 17.55
C ALA A 246 -2.56 27.36 18.50
N VAL A 247 -3.45 26.44 18.90
CA VAL A 247 -4.51 26.74 19.87
C VAL A 247 -3.96 26.94 21.28
N GLU A 248 -3.04 26.10 21.74
CA GLU A 248 -2.40 26.26 23.06
C GLU A 248 -1.58 27.55 23.15
N GLU A 249 -0.91 27.96 22.06
CA GLU A 249 -0.25 29.26 21.96
C GLU A 249 -1.26 30.41 22.13
N ARG A 250 -2.42 30.36 21.45
CA ARG A 250 -3.46 31.38 21.58
C ARG A 250 -4.04 31.44 22.99
N VAL A 251 -4.27 30.28 23.62
CA VAL A 251 -4.75 30.21 25.01
C VAL A 251 -3.73 30.86 25.95
N ARG A 252 -2.44 30.54 25.80
CA ARG A 252 -1.37 31.14 26.61
C ARG A 252 -1.30 32.66 26.44
N GLN A 253 -1.38 33.16 25.21
CA GLN A 253 -1.35 34.60 24.93
C GLN A 253 -2.51 35.34 25.62
N HIS A 254 -3.72 34.75 25.63
CA HIS A 254 -4.86 35.32 26.35
C HIS A 254 -4.76 35.18 27.87
N GLU A 255 -4.00 34.23 28.40
CA GLU A 255 -3.77 34.10 29.84
C GLU A 255 -2.76 35.12 30.38
N ASP A 256 -1.78 35.50 29.56
CA ASP A 256 -0.74 36.48 29.90
C ASP A 256 -1.22 37.93 29.71
N GLU A 257 -2.34 38.17 29.02
CA GLU A 257 -2.94 39.50 28.95
C GLU A 257 -3.42 39.92 30.36
N PRO A 258 -2.85 41.00 30.93
CA PRO A 258 -3.18 41.42 32.28
C PRO A 258 -4.67 41.74 32.37
N ARG A 259 -5.40 41.07 33.28
CA ARG A 259 -6.81 41.28 33.61
C ARG A 259 -7.11 42.66 34.22
N GLU A 260 -6.35 43.69 33.85
CA GLU A 260 -6.44 45.05 34.40
C GLU A 260 -7.76 45.77 34.05
N GLN A 261 -8.67 45.16 33.27
CA GLN A 261 -9.96 45.77 32.91
C GLN A 261 -11.22 44.97 33.33
N GLU A 262 -11.11 43.77 33.90
CA GLU A 262 -12.30 42.93 34.19
C GLU A 262 -12.79 42.95 35.66
N SER A 263 -12.19 43.77 36.53
CA SER A 263 -12.68 43.91 37.92
C SER A 263 -13.98 44.71 38.05
N GLU A 264 -14.55 45.24 36.97
CA GLU A 264 -15.87 45.86 36.97
C GLU A 264 -16.93 44.98 36.28
N VAL A 265 -17.59 44.16 37.09
CA VAL A 265 -18.99 43.73 36.89
C VAL A 265 -19.28 42.93 35.60
N ILE A 266 -18.59 41.81 35.38
CA ILE A 266 -19.10 40.80 34.43
C ILE A 266 -20.07 39.87 35.18
N SER A 267 -21.36 40.18 35.07
CA SER A 267 -22.43 39.32 35.58
C SER A 267 -22.37 37.93 34.92
N GLN A 268 -22.74 36.89 35.67
CA GLN A 268 -22.72 35.48 35.25
C GLN A 268 -23.27 35.21 33.82
N GLY A 269 -24.21 36.02 33.34
CA GLY A 269 -24.77 35.89 31.98
C GLY A 269 -23.79 36.15 30.84
N ALA A 270 -22.83 37.07 31.01
CA ALA A 270 -21.83 37.35 29.96
C ALA A 270 -20.78 36.23 29.85
N ARG A 271 -20.55 35.48 30.94
CA ARG A 271 -19.67 34.31 30.94
C ARG A 271 -20.31 33.14 30.18
N ASP A 272 -21.62 32.94 30.34
CA ASP A 272 -22.38 31.90 29.62
C ASP A 272 -22.52 32.25 28.13
N GLU A 273 -22.67 33.53 27.77
CA GLU A 273 -22.66 33.97 26.37
C GLU A 273 -21.31 33.75 25.69
N MET A 274 -20.19 33.99 26.38
CA MET A 274 -18.85 33.78 25.82
C MET A 274 -18.56 32.28 25.58
N ILE A 275 -18.97 31.40 26.50
CA ILE A 275 -18.84 29.93 26.32
C ILE A 275 -19.69 29.46 25.14
N ASN A 276 -20.90 29.99 24.98
CA ASN A 276 -21.77 29.65 23.85
C ASN A 276 -21.26 30.21 22.52
N ALA A 277 -20.67 31.41 22.50
CA ALA A 277 -20.03 31.98 21.32
C ALA A 277 -18.83 31.13 20.86
N TRP A 278 -17.96 30.72 21.80
CA TRP A 278 -16.86 29.79 21.51
C TRP A 278 -17.38 28.45 20.95
N ARG A 279 -18.41 27.85 21.56
CA ARG A 279 -19.01 26.61 21.03
C ARG A 279 -19.58 26.79 19.61
N SER A 280 -20.11 27.97 19.28
CA SER A 280 -20.67 28.25 17.96
C SER A 280 -19.60 28.47 16.89
N GLU A 281 -18.51 29.17 17.22
CA GLU A 281 -17.38 29.41 16.32
C GLU A 281 -16.60 28.12 15.99
N TYR A 282 -16.42 27.25 16.98
CA TYR A 282 -15.76 25.95 16.78
C TYR A 282 -16.62 24.94 16.00
N MET A 283 -17.95 25.06 16.03
CA MET A 283 -18.86 24.21 15.26
C MET A 283 -19.08 24.70 13.82
N THR A 284 -18.79 25.97 13.52
CA THR A 284 -19.00 26.56 12.19
C THR A 284 -17.74 26.55 11.32
N SER A 285 -16.55 26.45 11.91
CA SER A 285 -15.28 26.39 11.17
C SER A 285 -15.02 25.08 10.42
N THR A 286 -15.86 24.05 10.55
CA THR A 286 -15.68 22.73 9.92
C THR A 286 -16.59 22.46 8.72
N GLY A 287 -17.42 23.42 8.30
CA GLY A 287 -18.25 23.27 7.11
C GLY A 287 -18.12 24.47 6.17
N ASP A 288 -17.34 24.34 5.09
CA ASP A 288 -17.67 24.83 3.72
C ASP A 288 -16.49 25.13 2.78
N ASP A 289 -15.23 24.84 3.12
CA ASP A 289 -14.11 25.17 2.21
C ASP A 289 -13.79 24.13 1.12
N ASN A 290 -14.78 23.34 0.68
CA ASN A 290 -14.60 22.38 -0.42
C ASN A 290 -15.52 22.64 -1.63
N ASN A 291 -15.84 23.91 -1.91
CA ASN A 291 -16.55 24.26 -3.14
C ASN A 291 -16.01 25.53 -3.79
N THR A 292 -14.88 25.42 -4.51
CA THR A 292 -14.39 26.49 -5.38
C THR A 292 -13.98 25.96 -6.76
N HIS A 293 -14.80 26.36 -7.73
CA HIS A 293 -14.50 26.58 -9.15
C HIS A 293 -14.20 25.38 -10.07
N ARG A 294 -15.28 24.87 -10.67
CA ARG A 294 -15.25 24.27 -12.01
C ARG A 294 -15.43 25.40 -13.05
N PRO A 295 -14.48 25.64 -13.98
CA PRO A 295 -14.65 26.65 -15.02
C PRO A 295 -15.59 26.15 -16.12
N SER A 296 -16.55 27.00 -16.49
CA SER A 296 -17.54 26.79 -17.55
C SER A 296 -16.87 26.73 -18.93
N THR A 297 -17.02 25.60 -19.61
CA THR A 297 -16.66 25.43 -21.03
C THR A 297 -17.76 26.00 -21.94
N PRO A 298 -17.44 26.81 -22.97
CA PRO A 298 -18.43 27.26 -23.94
C PRO A 298 -18.51 26.34 -25.17
N GLY A 299 -19.73 25.92 -25.50
CA GLY A 299 -20.28 25.81 -26.86
C GLY A 299 -19.67 24.81 -27.85
N VAL A 300 -20.40 23.71 -28.12
CA VAL A 300 -20.34 22.98 -29.40
C VAL A 300 -21.75 22.93 -30.01
N PRO A 301 -21.92 23.20 -31.32
CA PRO A 301 -23.24 23.32 -31.93
C PRO A 301 -23.87 21.98 -32.29
N SER A 302 -25.19 22.02 -32.23
CA SER A 302 -26.19 21.04 -32.63
C SER A 302 -25.98 20.47 -34.04
N ARG A 303 -26.13 19.14 -34.18
CA ARG A 303 -26.39 18.48 -35.47
C ARG A 303 -27.46 17.40 -35.33
N ARG A 304 -28.53 17.58 -36.11
CA ARG A 304 -29.69 16.70 -36.32
C ARG A 304 -29.32 15.31 -36.85
N GLN A 305 -30.21 14.35 -36.53
CA GLN A 305 -30.71 13.18 -37.30
C GLN A 305 -30.64 11.91 -36.41
N SER A 306 -31.56 10.96 -36.40
CA SER A 306 -32.88 10.77 -37.03
C SER A 306 -33.61 9.70 -36.20
N GLN A 307 -34.93 9.68 -36.35
CA GLN A 307 -35.89 8.75 -35.76
C GLN A 307 -35.54 7.28 -36.01
N LEU A 308 -35.87 6.40 -35.07
CA LEU A 308 -36.55 5.11 -35.34
C LEU A 308 -37.20 4.57 -34.05
N LEU A 309 -38.45 4.13 -34.21
CA LEU A 309 -39.34 3.58 -33.20
C LEU A 309 -38.96 2.14 -32.81
N THR A 310 -39.10 1.79 -31.52
CA THR A 310 -39.71 0.53 -31.06
C THR A 310 -40.28 0.69 -29.64
N SER A 311 -41.41 0.02 -29.40
CA SER A 311 -42.34 0.09 -28.27
C SER A 311 -41.82 -0.43 -26.91
N PRO A 312 -42.57 -0.18 -25.81
CA PRO A 312 -42.14 -0.43 -24.43
C PRO A 312 -42.77 -1.70 -23.82
N GLU A 313 -42.02 -2.41 -22.98
CA GLU A 313 -42.57 -3.31 -21.96
C GLU A 313 -41.76 -3.19 -20.65
N ASP A 314 -42.45 -2.68 -19.64
CA ASP A 314 -42.46 -3.01 -18.21
C ASP A 314 -41.16 -3.40 -17.46
N ALA A 315 -40.66 -2.41 -16.72
CA ALA A 315 -40.53 -2.38 -15.26
C ALA A 315 -40.35 -3.71 -14.48
N MET A 316 -39.18 -3.88 -13.87
CA MET A 316 -38.95 -4.02 -12.42
C MET A 316 -37.58 -4.71 -12.18
N HIS A 317 -36.57 -3.97 -11.71
CA HIS A 317 -35.73 -4.36 -10.56
C HIS A 317 -34.66 -3.28 -10.23
N PRO A 318 -34.19 -3.23 -8.96
CA PRO A 318 -33.60 -2.04 -8.35
C PRO A 318 -32.11 -1.87 -8.62
N ASP A 319 -31.73 -0.60 -8.64
CA ASP A 319 -30.37 -0.09 -8.59
C ASP A 319 -29.64 -0.54 -7.33
N SER A 320 -28.53 -1.25 -7.52
CA SER A 320 -27.41 -1.30 -6.59
C SER A 320 -26.13 -1.52 -7.40
N ASP A 321 -25.76 -0.48 -8.13
CA ASP A 321 -24.44 -0.35 -8.75
C ASP A 321 -23.43 0.01 -7.66
N ASP A 322 -22.87 -1.02 -7.03
CA ASP A 322 -21.59 -0.93 -6.34
C ASP A 322 -20.52 -1.47 -7.31
N GLU A 323 -20.20 -0.66 -8.33
CA GLU A 323 -19.07 -0.90 -9.23
C GLU A 323 -17.77 -0.63 -8.46
N SER A 324 -17.35 -1.60 -7.65
CA SER A 324 -15.94 -1.74 -7.28
C SER A 324 -15.16 -2.16 -8.53
N HIS A 325 -14.73 -1.19 -9.34
CA HIS A 325 -13.72 -1.45 -10.35
C HIS A 325 -12.42 -1.88 -9.66
N ASP A 326 -12.23 -3.20 -9.59
CA ASP A 326 -10.92 -3.82 -9.40
C ASP A 326 -10.02 -3.41 -10.58
N ILE A 327 -9.20 -2.38 -10.34
CA ILE A 327 -8.12 -1.96 -11.23
C ILE A 327 -6.95 -2.93 -11.03
N ASP A 328 -7.15 -4.19 -11.41
CA ASP A 328 -6.08 -5.19 -11.56
C ASP A 328 -5.79 -5.48 -13.06
N SER A 329 -6.30 -4.62 -13.96
CA SER A 329 -6.18 -4.80 -15.40
C SER A 329 -5.65 -3.55 -16.11
N GLU A 330 -4.38 -3.19 -15.89
CA GLU A 330 -3.60 -2.48 -16.92
C GLU A 330 -2.09 -2.52 -16.68
N ILE A 331 -1.49 -3.72 -16.80
CA ILE A 331 -0.13 -3.82 -17.35
C ILE A 331 -0.32 -4.03 -18.85
N ARG A 332 -0.33 -2.94 -19.62
CA ARG A 332 -0.34 -3.02 -21.09
C ARG A 332 1.01 -3.57 -21.55
N TYR A 333 1.07 -4.85 -21.88
CA TYR A 333 2.12 -5.36 -22.73
C TYR A 333 1.90 -4.79 -24.14
N ILE A 334 2.79 -3.89 -24.57
CA ILE A 334 2.86 -3.48 -25.98
C ILE A 334 3.38 -4.69 -26.75
N THR A 335 2.46 -5.45 -27.35
CA THR A 335 2.80 -6.44 -28.37
C THR A 335 3.31 -5.69 -29.61
N GLY A 336 4.62 -5.76 -29.84
CA GLY A 336 5.23 -5.30 -31.09
C GLY A 336 4.72 -6.11 -32.29
N PRO A 337 4.78 -5.56 -33.51
CA PRO A 337 4.22 -6.21 -34.69
C PRO A 337 4.96 -7.51 -35.02
N SER A 338 4.18 -8.58 -35.26
CA SER A 338 4.65 -9.86 -35.77
C SER A 338 5.46 -9.67 -37.05
N ILE A 339 6.74 -10.02 -36.99
CA ILE A 339 7.56 -10.19 -38.19
C ILE A 339 7.14 -11.53 -38.81
N SER A 340 6.37 -11.44 -39.90
CA SER A 340 6.16 -12.55 -40.83
C SER A 340 7.50 -12.84 -41.52
N LEU A 341 8.04 -14.03 -41.29
CA LEU A 341 9.11 -14.62 -42.09
C LEU A 341 8.50 -15.76 -42.90
N ASP A 342 7.94 -15.40 -44.05
CA ASP A 342 7.75 -16.33 -45.16
C ASP A 342 9.01 -16.31 -46.03
N GLY A 343 9.49 -17.50 -46.41
CA GLY A 343 10.19 -17.71 -47.68
C GLY A 343 11.66 -18.10 -47.63
N ASP A 344 11.88 -19.41 -47.68
CA ASP A 344 12.77 -20.14 -48.60
C ASP A 344 14.25 -19.75 -48.77
N GLU A 345 15.11 -20.74 -48.47
CA GLU A 345 16.16 -21.31 -49.33
C GLU A 345 17.40 -21.65 -48.48
N TYR A 346 17.60 -22.93 -48.15
CA TYR A 346 18.94 -23.51 -48.18
C TYR A 346 18.86 -25.03 -48.35
N ALA A 347 18.84 -25.45 -49.61
CA ALA A 347 19.16 -26.82 -50.00
C ALA A 347 20.68 -27.02 -49.89
N GLY A 348 21.11 -27.83 -48.93
CA GLY A 348 22.50 -28.24 -48.76
C GLY A 348 22.59 -29.73 -48.44
N ARG A 349 22.67 -30.56 -49.49
CA ARG A 349 23.12 -31.96 -49.44
C ARG A 349 24.43 -32.05 -48.65
N ILE A 350 24.59 -33.08 -47.80
CA ILE A 350 25.78 -33.96 -47.78
C ILE A 350 25.40 -35.30 -47.09
N SER A 351 25.51 -36.35 -47.91
CA SER A 351 25.84 -37.75 -47.68
C SER A 351 25.46 -38.48 -46.39
N GLN A 352 24.54 -39.43 -46.57
CA GLN A 352 24.59 -40.74 -45.91
C GLN A 352 25.95 -41.41 -46.14
N SER A 353 26.54 -41.94 -45.07
CA SER A 353 27.52 -43.02 -45.18
C SER A 353 27.21 -44.03 -44.07
N GLY A 354 26.61 -45.15 -44.47
CA GLY A 354 26.58 -46.37 -43.67
C GLY A 354 27.66 -47.33 -44.16
N MET A 355 28.38 -47.94 -43.23
CA MET A 355 28.88 -49.33 -43.25
C MET A 355 29.61 -49.53 -41.91
N VAL A 356 29.12 -50.41 -41.02
CA VAL A 356 29.50 -51.83 -40.92
C VAL A 356 31.00 -52.00 -40.73
N ILE A 357 31.43 -52.31 -39.50
CA ILE A 357 31.84 -53.65 -39.03
C ILE A 357 31.32 -53.81 -37.59
#